data_AF-S4XFG4-F1
#
_entry.id   AF-S4XFG4-F1
#
_cell.length_a   1.000
_cell.length_b   1.000
_cell.length_c   1.000
_cell.angle_alpha   90.00
_cell.angle_beta   90.00
_cell.angle_gamma   90.00
#
_symmetry.space_group_name_H-M   'P 1'
#
loop_
_entity.id
_entity.type
_entity.pdbx_description
1 polymer ?
#
loop_
_entity_poly.entity_id
_entity_poly.type
_entity_poly.pdbx_seq_one_letter_code
_entity_poly.pdbx_strand_id
1 'polypeptide(L)'
;MTEKNPDLGPLGMGHEPDIDPFKGLKGMMAGIMLMEAITVFLILPVIWKMWDGEHATPFNLIYIGVLAGAMTVASFLQFRPWADAMNIILQGFLVLGVIVHPVVLVVAVLFICAWWYTYYLRGHLKQRMAKGLLPAQHYHEPDNSDSGM
;
A
#
# COMPACT_ATOMS: atom_id res chain seq x y z
N MET A 1 -34.07 11.29 26.53
CA MET A 1 -32.77 11.92 26.23
C MET A 1 -31.78 10.79 26.10
N THR A 2 -31.56 10.29 24.87
CA THR A 2 -30.63 9.19 24.60
C THR A 2 -29.23 9.66 24.95
N GLU A 3 -28.54 8.94 25.86
CA GLU A 3 -27.15 9.23 26.22
C GLU A 3 -26.32 9.33 24.93
N LYS A 4 -25.79 10.53 24.68
CA LYS A 4 -24.89 10.79 23.57
C LYS A 4 -23.57 10.10 23.90
N ASN A 5 -23.47 8.83 23.52
CA ASN A 5 -22.29 8.02 23.75
C ASN A 5 -21.07 8.76 23.14
N PRO A 6 -20.09 9.19 23.96
CA PRO A 6 -19.06 10.15 23.53
C PRO A 6 -18.15 9.62 22.41
N ASP A 7 -18.19 8.32 22.14
CA ASP A 7 -17.40 7.65 21.10
C ASP A 7 -18.06 7.58 19.73
N LEU A 8 -19.36 7.91 19.64
CA LEU A 8 -20.14 7.86 18.40
C LEU A 8 -20.20 9.22 17.70
N GLY A 9 -20.22 9.19 16.37
CA GLY A 9 -20.36 10.38 15.55
C GLY A 9 -21.62 11.20 15.89
N PRO A 10 -21.60 12.52 15.61
CA PRO A 10 -22.72 13.41 15.92
C PRO A 10 -24.04 13.03 15.23
N LEU A 11 -23.97 12.16 14.21
CA LEU A 11 -25.09 11.66 13.42
C LEU A 11 -25.49 10.22 13.81
N GLY A 12 -24.90 9.65 14.87
CA GLY A 12 -25.16 8.28 15.31
C GLY A 12 -24.34 7.23 14.56
N MET A 13 -24.71 5.96 14.73
CA MET A 13 -24.08 4.84 14.03
C MET A 13 -24.57 4.85 12.57
N GLY A 14 -23.68 5.13 11.63
CA GLY A 14 -24.04 5.12 10.21
C GLY A 14 -24.26 3.70 9.68
N HIS A 15 -24.99 3.58 8.57
CA HIS A 15 -25.21 2.28 7.91
C HIS A 15 -23.89 1.75 7.31
N GLU A 16 -23.86 0.44 7.01
CA GLU A 16 -22.71 -0.13 6.32
C GLU A 16 -22.60 0.46 4.90
N PRO A 17 -21.41 0.92 4.46
CA PRO A 17 -21.26 1.50 3.13
C PRO A 17 -21.62 0.51 2.01
N ASP A 18 -22.39 0.97 1.01
CA ASP A 18 -22.75 0.15 -0.17
C ASP A 18 -21.53 -0.34 -0.97
N ILE A 19 -20.45 0.45 -0.99
CA ILE A 19 -19.17 0.10 -1.62
C ILE A 19 -18.10 -0.04 -0.55
N ASP A 20 -17.48 -1.23 -0.45
CA ASP A 20 -16.38 -1.49 0.48
C ASP A 20 -15.14 -0.62 0.15
N PRO A 21 -14.78 0.37 0.99
CA PRO A 21 -13.63 1.23 0.75
C PRO A 21 -12.30 0.46 0.82
N PHE A 22 -12.24 -0.68 1.51
CA PHE A 22 -11.01 -1.48 1.59
C PHE A 22 -10.67 -2.19 0.28
N LYS A 23 -11.65 -2.41 -0.61
CA LYS A 23 -11.40 -2.92 -1.95
C LYS A 23 -10.60 -1.92 -2.80
N GLY A 24 -10.96 -0.63 -2.73
CA GLY A 24 -10.19 0.45 -3.37
C GLY A 24 -8.79 0.62 -2.76
N LEU A 25 -8.71 0.52 -1.43
CA LEU A 25 -7.43 0.59 -0.70
C LEU A 25 -6.43 -0.49 -1.17
N LYS A 26 -6.89 -1.73 -1.40
CA LYS A 26 -6.06 -2.81 -1.94
C LYS A 26 -5.51 -2.49 -3.33
N GLY A 27 -6.30 -1.83 -4.18
CA GLY A 27 -5.86 -1.37 -5.50
C GLY A 27 -4.75 -0.32 -5.39
N MET A 28 -4.86 0.63 -4.45
CA MET A 28 -3.79 1.59 -4.18
C MET A 28 -2.50 0.90 -3.69
N MET A 29 -2.61 -0.10 -2.80
CA MET A 29 -1.45 -0.88 -2.33
C MET A 29 -0.75 -1.61 -3.48
N ALA A 30 -1.49 -2.10 -4.49
CA ALA A 30 -0.93 -2.63 -5.74
C ALA A 30 -0.14 -1.58 -6.52
N GLY A 31 -0.68 -0.36 -6.64
CA GLY A 31 0.01 0.75 -7.28
C GLY A 31 1.32 1.11 -6.58
N ILE A 32 1.34 1.20 -5.25
CA ILE A 32 2.55 1.48 -4.46
C ILE A 32 3.60 0.38 -4.69
N MET A 33 3.22 -0.89 -4.60
CA MET A 33 4.13 -2.02 -4.81
C MET A 33 4.73 -2.02 -6.23
N LEU A 34 3.93 -1.70 -7.26
CA LEU A 34 4.42 -1.65 -8.63
C LEU A 34 5.39 -0.47 -8.84
N MET A 35 5.06 0.71 -8.30
CA MET A 35 5.94 1.88 -8.35
C MET A 35 7.25 1.63 -7.62
N GLU A 36 7.22 0.90 -6.50
CA GLU A 36 8.41 0.45 -5.78
C GLU A 36 9.25 -0.48 -6.65
N ALA A 37 8.64 -1.50 -7.25
CA ALA A 37 9.33 -2.44 -8.14
C ALA A 37 10.02 -1.72 -9.31
N ILE A 38 9.36 -0.75 -9.95
CA ILE A 38 9.96 0.06 -11.02
C ILE A 38 11.15 0.86 -10.48
N THR A 39 11.02 1.48 -9.31
CA THR A 39 12.12 2.23 -8.69
C THR A 39 13.31 1.33 -8.37
N VAL A 40 13.07 0.11 -7.91
CA VAL A 40 14.12 -0.90 -7.68
C VAL A 40 14.75 -1.37 -8.99
N PHE A 41 13.97 -1.55 -10.06
CA PHE A 41 14.53 -1.82 -11.40
C PHE A 41 15.44 -0.69 -11.89
N LEU A 42 15.11 0.57 -11.60
CA LEU A 42 15.95 1.72 -11.92
C LEU A 42 17.28 1.74 -11.16
N ILE A 43 17.47 0.90 -10.13
CA ILE A 43 18.77 0.74 -9.47
C ILE A 43 19.77 0.00 -10.37
N LEU A 44 19.32 -0.91 -11.24
CA LEU A 44 20.20 -1.63 -12.18
C LEU A 44 21.02 -0.69 -13.09
N PRO A 45 20.42 0.27 -13.82
CA PRO A 45 21.19 1.23 -14.60
C PRO A 45 22.02 2.18 -13.72
N VAL A 46 21.58 2.46 -12.49
CA VAL A 46 22.36 3.28 -11.53
C VAL A 46 23.66 2.56 -11.15
N ILE A 47 23.62 1.28 -10.80
CA ILE A 47 24.83 0.49 -10.49
C ILE A 47 25.78 0.43 -11.69
N TRP A 48 25.24 0.40 -12.91
CA TRP A 48 26.04 0.37 -14.14
C TRP A 48 26.69 1.71 -14.51
N LYS A 49 26.04 2.83 -14.19
CA LYS A 49 26.48 4.17 -14.60
C LYS A 49 27.22 4.94 -13.51
N MET A 50 26.98 4.59 -12.25
CA MET A 50 27.56 5.27 -11.10
C MET A 50 28.89 4.60 -10.71
N TRP A 51 29.88 5.37 -10.29
CA TRP A 51 31.20 4.87 -9.82
C TRP A 51 31.92 3.93 -10.81
N ASP A 52 31.82 4.22 -12.11
CA ASP A 52 32.50 3.46 -13.18
C ASP A 52 32.20 1.94 -13.17
N GLY A 53 31.07 1.53 -12.57
CA GLY A 53 30.65 0.13 -12.49
C GLY A 53 31.33 -0.69 -11.40
N GLU A 54 32.01 -0.08 -10.43
CA GLU A 54 32.72 -0.78 -9.34
C GLU A 54 31.81 -1.74 -8.53
N HIS A 55 30.51 -1.44 -8.45
CA HIS A 55 29.51 -2.28 -7.78
C HIS A 55 28.70 -3.19 -8.72
N ALA A 56 29.01 -3.21 -10.03
CA ALA A 56 28.34 -4.02 -11.04
C ALA A 56 28.78 -5.49 -11.02
N THR A 57 28.76 -6.10 -9.83
CA THR A 57 28.99 -7.54 -9.69
C THR A 57 27.78 -8.32 -10.21
N PRO A 58 27.97 -9.51 -10.80
CA PRO A 58 26.86 -10.36 -11.25
C PRO A 58 25.86 -10.67 -10.14
N PHE A 59 26.35 -10.83 -8.90
CA PHE A 59 25.52 -11.09 -7.73
C PHE A 59 24.56 -9.92 -7.45
N ASN A 60 25.05 -8.68 -7.46
CA ASN A 60 24.25 -7.48 -7.21
C ASN A 60 23.15 -7.30 -8.26
N LEU A 61 23.49 -7.52 -9.54
CA LEU A 61 22.54 -7.41 -10.65
C LEU A 61 21.44 -8.47 -10.56
N ILE A 62 21.81 -9.72 -10.28
CA ILE A 62 20.84 -10.81 -10.13
C ILE A 62 19.94 -10.56 -8.92
N TYR A 63 20.51 -10.16 -7.78
CA TYR A 63 19.76 -9.88 -6.57
C TYR A 63 18.69 -8.81 -6.80
N ILE A 64 19.08 -7.65 -7.33
CA ILE A 64 18.16 -6.54 -7.60
C ILE A 64 17.14 -6.91 -8.67
N GLY A 65 17.55 -7.61 -9.74
CA GLY A 65 16.66 -8.04 -10.80
C GLY A 65 15.59 -9.04 -10.32
N VAL A 66 15.99 -10.02 -9.52
CA VAL A 66 15.06 -11.00 -8.92
C VAL A 66 14.14 -10.33 -7.91
N LEU A 67 14.67 -9.45 -7.05
CA LEU A 67 13.86 -8.72 -6.08
C LEU A 67 12.81 -7.83 -6.78
N ALA A 68 13.23 -7.02 -7.75
CA ALA A 68 12.33 -6.16 -8.49
C ALA A 68 11.26 -6.97 -9.25
N GLY A 69 11.65 -8.08 -9.89
CA GLY A 69 10.72 -8.99 -10.54
C GLY A 69 9.72 -9.62 -9.57
N ALA A 70 10.18 -10.05 -8.39
CA ALA A 70 9.31 -10.57 -7.34
C ALA A 70 8.32 -9.51 -6.83
N MET A 71 8.76 -8.26 -6.66
CA MET A 71 7.90 -7.14 -6.28
C MET A 71 6.87 -6.81 -7.38
N THR A 72 7.26 -6.87 -8.66
CA THR A 72 6.32 -6.72 -9.78
C THR A 72 5.28 -7.81 -9.79
N VAL A 73 5.65 -9.08 -9.57
CA VAL A 73 4.65 -10.15 -9.46
C VAL A 73 3.75 -9.89 -8.24
N ALA A 74 4.33 -9.55 -7.10
CA ALA A 74 3.63 -9.24 -5.86
C ALA A 74 2.63 -8.08 -5.99
N SER A 75 2.85 -7.10 -6.87
CA SER A 75 1.87 -6.02 -7.09
C SER A 75 0.53 -6.55 -7.63
N PHE A 76 0.53 -7.63 -8.41
CA PHE A 76 -0.71 -8.24 -8.91
C PHE A 76 -1.41 -9.12 -7.85
N LEU A 77 -0.69 -9.56 -6.82
CA LEU A 77 -1.23 -10.43 -5.76
C LEU A 77 -1.81 -9.66 -4.56
N GLN A 78 -1.88 -8.32 -4.60
CA GLN A 78 -2.29 -7.50 -3.45
C GLN A 78 -3.74 -7.71 -2.98
N PHE A 79 -4.62 -8.27 -3.82
CA PHE A 79 -6.00 -8.54 -3.40
C PHE A 79 -6.13 -9.73 -2.44
N ARG A 80 -5.07 -10.52 -2.31
CA ARG A 80 -5.04 -11.78 -1.57
C ARG A 80 -4.88 -11.56 -0.06
N PRO A 81 -5.46 -12.42 0.80
CA PRO A 81 -5.45 -12.20 2.25
C PRO A 81 -4.05 -12.22 2.90
N TRP A 82 -3.05 -12.82 2.24
CA TRP A 82 -1.66 -12.85 2.72
C TRP A 82 -0.78 -11.71 2.16
N ALA A 83 -1.37 -10.76 1.43
CA ALA A 83 -0.61 -9.68 0.80
C ALA A 83 0.16 -8.82 1.81
N ASP A 84 -0.46 -8.52 2.96
CA ASP A 84 0.19 -7.72 4.02
C ASP A 84 1.50 -8.38 4.51
N ALA A 85 1.49 -9.71 4.72
CA ALA A 85 2.68 -10.45 5.13
C ALA A 85 3.75 -10.49 4.02
N MET A 86 3.32 -10.70 2.78
CA MET A 86 4.21 -10.68 1.61
C MET A 86 4.92 -9.33 1.47
N ASN A 87 4.21 -8.22 1.65
CA ASN A 87 4.78 -6.87 1.57
C ASN A 87 5.86 -6.65 2.63
N ILE A 88 5.60 -7.06 3.88
CA ILE A 88 6.58 -6.94 4.97
C ILE A 88 7.85 -7.75 4.66
N ILE A 89 7.69 -8.98 4.15
CA ILE A 89 8.81 -9.85 3.79
C ILE A 89 9.64 -9.22 2.65
N LEU A 90 8.98 -8.74 1.59
CA LEU A 90 9.65 -8.06 0.47
C LEU A 90 10.36 -6.78 0.92
N GLN A 91 9.76 -6.02 1.84
CA GLN A 91 10.41 -4.84 2.42
C GLN A 91 11.67 -5.23 3.20
N GLY A 92 11.61 -6.33 3.96
CA GLY A 92 12.77 -6.86 4.66
C GLY A 92 13.91 -7.19 3.70
N PHE A 93 13.59 -7.85 2.57
CA PHE A 93 14.59 -8.09 1.52
C PHE A 93 15.11 -6.79 0.91
N LEU A 94 14.25 -5.80 0.63
CA LEU A 94 14.71 -4.52 0.09
C LEU A 94 15.69 -3.80 1.04
N VAL A 95 15.44 -3.83 2.35
CA VAL A 95 16.37 -3.27 3.35
C VAL A 95 17.70 -4.02 3.37
N LEU A 96 17.66 -5.35 3.28
CA LEU A 96 18.88 -6.17 3.19
C LEU A 96 19.70 -5.86 1.93
N GLY A 97 19.08 -5.30 0.91
CA GLY A 97 19.75 -4.78 -0.28
C GLY A 97 20.75 -3.65 -0.02
N VAL A 98 20.83 -3.08 1.20
CA VAL A 98 21.93 -2.18 1.60
C VAL A 98 23.32 -2.81 1.44
N ILE A 99 23.41 -4.13 1.58
CA ILE A 99 24.68 -4.88 1.41
C ILE A 99 25.18 -4.78 -0.05
N VAL A 100 24.25 -4.62 -1.01
CA VAL A 100 24.55 -4.52 -2.44
C VAL A 100 25.02 -3.12 -2.82
N HIS A 101 24.25 -2.09 -2.45
CA HIS A 101 24.59 -0.71 -2.78
C HIS A 101 23.91 0.28 -1.81
N PRO A 102 24.61 1.33 -1.33
CA PRO A 102 24.03 2.30 -0.39
C PRO A 102 22.75 2.99 -0.89
N VAL A 103 22.63 3.22 -2.21
CA VAL A 103 21.41 3.81 -2.83
C VAL A 103 20.17 2.95 -2.59
N VAL A 104 20.31 1.63 -2.46
CA VAL A 104 19.18 0.74 -2.17
C VAL A 104 18.56 1.09 -0.83
N LEU A 105 19.37 1.44 0.17
CA LEU A 105 18.86 1.86 1.48
C LEU A 105 18.03 3.14 1.40
N VAL A 106 18.44 4.11 0.59
CA VAL A 106 17.69 5.36 0.40
C VAL A 106 16.31 5.07 -0.18
N VAL A 107 16.25 4.22 -1.22
CA VAL A 107 14.98 3.79 -1.82
C VAL A 107 14.14 3.00 -0.81
N ALA A 108 14.76 2.06 -0.08
CA ALA A 108 14.08 1.25 0.93
C ALA A 108 13.43 2.10 2.01
N VAL A 109 14.13 3.11 2.53
CA VAL A 109 13.61 4.03 3.56
C VAL A 109 12.42 4.83 3.04
N LEU A 110 12.50 5.36 1.82
CA LEU A 110 11.40 6.13 1.21
C LEU A 110 10.13 5.28 1.10
N PHE A 111 10.26 4.04 0.64
CA PHE A 111 9.10 3.16 0.51
C PHE A 111 8.62 2.61 1.86
N ILE A 112 9.49 2.36 2.82
CA ILE A 112 9.08 2.04 4.20
C ILE A 112 8.18 3.15 4.75
N CYS A 113 8.56 4.41 4.54
CA CYS A 113 7.74 5.55 4.95
C CYS A 113 6.38 5.55 4.22
N ALA A 114 6.34 5.29 2.92
CA ALA A 114 5.10 5.21 2.15
C ALA A 114 4.19 4.05 2.62
N TRP A 115 4.76 2.88 2.90
CA TRP A 115 4.03 1.73 3.44
C TRP A 115 3.50 2.00 4.84
N TRP A 116 4.34 2.55 5.72
CA TRP A 116 3.93 2.94 7.07
C TRP A 116 2.74 3.91 7.03
N TYR A 117 2.81 4.95 6.19
CA TYR A 117 1.72 5.90 6.02
C TYR A 117 0.44 5.22 5.48
N THR A 118 0.58 4.29 4.53
CA THR A 118 -0.55 3.52 4.00
C THR A 118 -1.24 2.69 5.09
N TYR A 119 -0.47 1.99 5.93
CA TYR A 119 -1.03 1.22 7.05
C TYR A 119 -1.64 2.11 8.13
N TYR A 120 -1.03 3.27 8.39
CA TYR A 120 -1.58 4.28 9.28
C TYR A 120 -2.95 4.77 8.80
N LEU A 121 -3.08 5.15 7.53
CA LEU A 121 -4.36 5.56 6.94
C LEU A 121 -5.40 4.44 6.99
N ARG A 122 -5.02 3.19 6.68
CA ARG A 122 -5.91 2.04 6.78
C ARG A 122 -6.46 1.87 8.20
N GLY A 123 -5.60 1.98 9.21
CA GLY A 123 -5.99 1.91 10.62
C GLY A 123 -6.90 3.06 11.03
N HIS A 124 -6.56 4.28 10.62
CA HIS A 124 -7.34 5.47 10.92
C HIS A 124 -8.74 5.42 10.26
N LEU A 125 -8.85 4.96 9.01
CA LEU A 125 -10.13 4.77 8.32
C LEU A 125 -11.00 3.73 9.03
N LYS A 126 -10.44 2.59 9.44
CA LYS A 126 -11.17 1.58 10.25
C LYS A 126 -11.74 2.19 11.53
N GLN A 127 -10.95 2.98 12.25
CA GLN A 127 -11.40 3.64 13.47
C GLN A 127 -12.52 4.65 13.20
N ARG A 128 -12.44 5.41 12.11
CA ARG A 128 -13.48 6.37 11.72
C ARG A 128 -14.79 5.71 11.30
N MET A 129 -14.70 4.59 10.57
CA MET A 129 -15.86 3.79 10.18
C MET A 129 -16.59 3.19 11.38
N ALA A 130 -15.84 2.63 12.34
CA ALA A 130 -16.40 2.06 13.57
C ALA A 130 -17.15 3.11 14.41
N LYS A 131 -16.74 4.38 14.32
CA LYS A 131 -17.39 5.51 15.01
C LYS A 131 -18.55 6.13 14.23
N GLY A 132 -18.86 5.65 13.02
CA GLY A 132 -19.91 6.25 12.18
C GLY A 132 -19.57 7.67 11.72
N LEU A 133 -18.29 7.99 11.52
CA LEU A 133 -17.85 9.35 11.19
C LEU A 133 -17.75 9.63 9.69
N LEU A 134 -18.07 8.67 8.82
CA LEU A 134 -17.98 8.86 7.39
C LEU A 134 -19.31 9.42 6.84
N PRO A 135 -19.28 10.51 6.05
CA PRO A 135 -20.49 11.03 5.41
C PRO A 135 -21.21 10.01 4.54
N ALA A 136 -20.46 9.11 3.89
CA ALA A 136 -21.01 8.02 3.08
C ALA A 136 -21.89 7.05 3.88
N GLN A 137 -21.70 6.91 5.20
CA GLN A 137 -22.54 6.05 6.05
C GLN A 137 -23.87 6.72 6.47
N HIS A 138 -24.12 7.95 6.00
CA HIS A 138 -25.34 8.70 6.29
C HIS A 138 -26.04 9.16 5.02
N TYR A 139 -25.50 8.82 3.86
CA TYR A 139 -26.12 9.11 2.58
C TYR A 139 -26.98 7.92 2.15
N HIS A 140 -28.30 8.10 2.10
CA HIS A 140 -29.19 7.14 1.47
C HIS A 140 -29.47 7.62 0.05
N GLU A 141 -28.97 6.90 -0.95
CA GLU A 141 -29.45 7.06 -2.32
C GLU A 141 -30.88 6.49 -2.36
N PRO A 142 -31.91 7.23 -2.82
CA PRO A 142 -33.22 6.64 -3.05
C PRO A 142 -33.10 5.56 -4.13
N ASP A 143 -33.70 4.40 -3.87
CA ASP A 143 -33.74 3.29 -4.82
C ASP A 143 -34.25 3.78 -6.19
N ASN A 144 -33.46 3.57 -7.24
CA ASN A 144 -33.80 3.96 -8.61
C ASN A 144 -34.84 3.01 -9.26
N SER A 145 -35.50 2.17 -8.45
CA SER A 145 -36.59 1.27 -8.84
C SER A 145 -37.80 1.98 -9.47
N ASP A 146 -37.98 3.26 -9.19
CA ASP A 146 -39.11 4.07 -9.67
C ASP A 146 -38.85 4.75 -11.02
N SER A 147 -37.65 4.62 -11.59
CA SER A 147 -37.28 5.32 -12.83
C SER A 147 -37.82 4.70 -14.12
N GLY A 148 -38.44 3.52 -14.04
CA GLY A 148 -39.09 2.89 -15.19
C GLY A 148 -38.17 2.61 -16.40
N MET A 149 -36.84 2.61 -16.19
CA MET A 149 -35.82 2.24 -17.17
C MET A 149 -35.16 0.91 -16.83
#